data_AF-A0A532EQ78-F1
#
_entry.id   AF-A0A532EQ78-F1
#
_cell.length_a   1.000
_cell.length_b   1.000
_cell.length_c   1.000
_cell.angle_alpha   90.00
_cell.angle_beta   90.00
_cell.angle_gamma   90.00
#
_symmetry.space_group_name_H-M   'P 1'
#
loop_
_entity.id
_entity.type
_entity.pdbx_description
1 polymer ?
#
loop_
_entity_poly.entity_id
_entity_poly.type
_entity_poly.pdbx_seq_one_letter_code
_entity_poly.pdbx_strand_id
1 'polypeptide(L)'
;MERVLGEPVQEGTLADPTTCLFKAHRNAGNAVTIQLDKAPGTDRRAWFNKERLRRDSYLVPGLGDGAVRIDSSPTLSRLTFMHRDAFVTVIVSSTQQKQLGESVTQLSRTAATRYGASLTATLPPSAPPSMSDRGTHTETVAPPAPVTLTQTRHAPSGTQLGPKKATSFDPTSLVGTWHTHLTQGTTQHDLLLIIQPNLTWSLSSMMQFDGILNAEAGLWSLERANTFKGLGWKGTYRKATSKSFTSTGSVQATWTRLSIDQNPARIPAELWKLRQDATSIPVFQLKTVDSDLVGQWEGSGTYAGGSASFVWLIKPSAATDLLIVNTLRGTVHTKDGIPQLQPVQKQHQRVSVIAFHDRGFTTADGKTNLRWTKVRSEPTEDRQL
;
A
#
# COMPACT_ATOMS: atom_id res chain seq x y z
N MET A 1 12.61 -3.13 34.10
CA MET A 1 11.91 -1.84 34.23
C MET A 1 12.90 -0.68 34.23
N GLU A 2 13.93 -0.67 35.09
CA GLU A 2 14.91 0.43 35.16
C GLU A 2 15.64 0.73 33.85
N ARG A 3 16.15 -0.31 33.17
CA ARG A 3 16.79 -0.16 31.83
C ARG A 3 15.86 0.41 30.75
N VAL A 4 14.55 0.29 30.93
CA VAL A 4 13.53 0.69 29.94
C VAL A 4 13.00 2.10 30.20
N LEU A 5 13.00 2.55 31.46
CA LEU A 5 12.66 3.92 31.81
C LEU A 5 13.88 4.84 31.95
N GLY A 6 15.10 4.29 31.95
CA GLY A 6 16.35 5.04 32.10
C GLY A 6 16.63 5.50 33.54
N GLU A 7 15.80 5.07 34.51
CA GLU A 7 15.88 5.48 35.91
C GLU A 7 15.31 4.41 36.86
N PRO A 8 15.61 4.47 38.17
CA PRO A 8 15.05 3.56 39.17
C PRO A 8 13.52 3.61 39.21
N VAL A 9 12.90 2.43 39.32
CA VAL A 9 11.43 2.27 39.24
C VAL A 9 10.91 1.76 40.58
N GLN A 10 9.80 2.31 41.04
CA GLN A 10 9.12 1.85 42.25
C GLN A 10 8.58 0.44 42.04
N GLU A 11 8.37 -0.28 43.15
CA GLU A 11 7.69 -1.56 43.11
C GLU A 11 6.28 -1.39 42.51
N GLY A 12 5.86 -2.37 41.70
CA GLY A 12 4.60 -2.30 40.98
C GLY A 12 3.42 -2.26 41.93
N THR A 13 2.54 -1.28 41.75
CA THR A 13 1.30 -1.15 42.51
C THR A 13 0.13 -1.62 41.67
N LEU A 14 -0.74 -2.45 42.24
CA LEU A 14 -1.99 -2.82 41.58
C LEU A 14 -2.92 -1.60 41.55
N ALA A 15 -3.24 -1.12 40.35
CA ALA A 15 -4.25 -0.08 40.15
C ALA A 15 -5.66 -0.67 40.20
N ASP A 16 -5.81 -1.91 39.75
CA ASP A 16 -7.02 -2.74 39.81
C ASP A 16 -6.61 -4.23 39.75
N PRO A 17 -7.55 -5.20 39.87
CA PRO A 17 -7.23 -6.63 39.87
C PRO A 17 -6.53 -7.16 38.60
N THR A 18 -6.54 -6.38 37.53
CA THR A 18 -6.01 -6.71 36.20
C THR A 18 -4.88 -5.80 35.74
N THR A 19 -4.64 -4.67 36.41
CA THR A 19 -3.67 -3.65 36.01
C THR A 19 -2.62 -3.43 37.09
N CYS A 20 -1.36 -3.59 36.73
CA CYS A 20 -0.20 -3.26 37.56
C CYS A 20 0.56 -2.06 36.96
N LEU A 21 0.87 -1.08 37.80
CA LEU A 21 1.53 0.17 37.42
C LEU A 21 2.89 0.29 38.11
N PHE A 22 3.92 0.57 37.33
CA PHE A 22 5.28 0.81 37.79
C PHE A 22 5.66 2.26 37.46
N LYS A 23 5.90 3.09 38.47
CA LYS A 23 6.28 4.50 38.27
C LYS A 23 7.78 4.69 38.49
N ALA A 24 8.38 5.53 37.67
CA ALA A 24 9.73 6.04 37.94
C ALA A 24 9.80 6.84 39.26
N HIS A 25 10.95 6.83 39.92
CA HIS A 25 11.15 7.56 41.17
C HIS A 25 11.21 9.09 40.97
N ARG A 26 11.80 9.57 39.88
CA ARG A 26 12.09 11.01 39.71
C ARG A 26 11.12 11.70 38.76
N ASN A 27 10.62 10.98 37.74
CA ASN A 27 9.71 11.54 36.75
C ASN A 27 8.35 10.84 36.74
N ALA A 28 7.31 11.52 37.24
CA ALA A 28 5.96 10.98 37.28
C ALA A 28 5.35 10.66 35.90
N GLY A 29 5.90 11.25 34.81
CA GLY A 29 5.50 10.95 33.43
C GLY A 29 6.12 9.67 32.84
N ASN A 30 7.12 9.10 33.53
CA ASN A 30 7.77 7.86 33.13
C ASN A 30 7.13 6.69 33.89
N ALA A 31 6.44 5.81 33.17
CA ALA A 31 5.71 4.70 33.78
C ALA A 31 5.62 3.48 32.85
N VAL A 32 5.52 2.31 33.46
CA VAL A 32 5.15 1.07 32.77
C VAL A 32 3.84 0.56 33.35
N THR A 33 2.87 0.29 32.49
CA THR A 33 1.60 -0.33 32.88
C THR A 33 1.52 -1.72 32.26
N ILE A 34 1.17 -2.73 33.05
CA ILE A 34 0.88 -4.08 32.58
C ILE A 34 -0.59 -4.37 32.88
N GLN A 35 -1.36 -4.66 31.85
CA GLN A 35 -2.78 -4.99 31.94
C GLN A 35 -3.02 -6.42 31.48
N LEU A 36 -3.80 -7.16 32.23
CA LEU A 36 -4.20 -8.53 31.95
C LEU A 36 -5.71 -8.61 31.77
N ASP A 37 -6.15 -8.77 30.54
CA ASP A 37 -7.56 -8.89 30.23
C ASP A 37 -7.93 -10.36 29.99
N LYS A 38 -8.65 -10.96 30.95
CA LYS A 38 -9.15 -12.34 30.90
C LYS A 38 -10.63 -12.33 30.50
N ALA A 39 -10.95 -12.30 29.21
CA ALA A 39 -12.34 -12.39 28.76
C ALA A 39 -12.50 -13.43 27.63
N PRO A 40 -13.35 -14.46 27.81
CA PRO A 40 -13.57 -15.49 26.81
C PRO A 40 -14.58 -15.00 25.79
N GLY A 41 -14.14 -14.65 24.58
CA GLY A 41 -15.07 -14.27 23.51
C GLY A 41 -14.41 -14.23 22.13
N THR A 42 -15.01 -14.92 21.18
CA THR A 42 -14.66 -14.92 19.74
C THR A 42 -14.59 -13.51 19.16
N ASP A 43 -15.46 -12.60 19.62
CA ASP A 43 -15.49 -11.20 19.19
C ASP A 43 -14.22 -10.41 19.57
N ARG A 44 -13.54 -10.80 20.65
CA ARG A 44 -12.31 -10.12 21.07
C ARG A 44 -11.08 -10.62 20.35
N ARG A 45 -11.03 -11.89 19.94
CA ARG A 45 -10.02 -12.35 18.99
C ARG A 45 -10.18 -11.63 17.66
N ALA A 46 -11.42 -11.40 17.21
CA ALA A 46 -11.70 -10.57 16.03
C ALA A 46 -11.27 -9.11 16.22
N TRP A 47 -11.54 -8.50 17.39
CA TRP A 47 -11.05 -7.15 17.73
C TRP A 47 -9.51 -7.07 17.77
N PHE A 48 -8.83 -8.04 18.39
CA PHE A 48 -7.37 -8.06 18.46
C PHE A 48 -6.76 -8.22 17.06
N ASN A 49 -7.37 -9.05 16.23
CA ASN A 49 -7.03 -9.15 14.82
C ASN A 49 -7.27 -7.84 14.08
N LYS A 50 -8.34 -7.10 14.39
CA LYS A 50 -8.58 -5.75 13.85
C LYS A 50 -7.50 -4.74 14.28
N GLU A 51 -7.08 -4.75 15.55
CA GLU A 51 -5.99 -3.87 16.01
C GLU A 51 -4.66 -4.20 15.32
N ARG A 52 -4.37 -5.48 15.08
CA ARG A 52 -3.21 -5.93 14.31
C ARG A 52 -3.17 -5.44 12.86
N LEU A 53 -4.32 -5.06 12.31
CA LEU A 53 -4.48 -4.63 10.91
C LEU A 53 -4.49 -3.11 10.74
N ARG A 54 -4.32 -2.33 11.82
CA ARG A 54 -4.26 -0.88 11.71
C ARG A 54 -2.95 -0.40 11.09
N ARG A 55 -3.00 0.74 10.41
CA ARG A 55 -1.83 1.37 9.75
C ARG A 55 -0.71 1.76 10.72
N ASP A 56 -1.07 2.05 11.98
CA ASP A 56 -0.17 2.44 13.07
C ASP A 56 0.34 1.25 13.90
N SER A 57 0.06 0.02 13.46
CA SER A 57 0.42 -1.21 14.16
C SER A 57 1.72 -1.83 13.63
N TYR A 58 2.64 -2.12 14.54
CA TYR A 58 3.88 -2.88 14.32
C TYR A 58 3.71 -4.30 14.88
N LEU A 59 3.86 -5.32 14.05
CA LEU A 59 3.75 -6.69 14.55
C LEU A 59 5.04 -7.19 15.17
N VAL A 60 4.91 -7.89 16.29
CA VAL A 60 6.05 -8.42 17.06
C VAL A 60 6.06 -9.94 16.96
N PRO A 61 7.01 -10.54 16.22
CA PRO A 61 7.03 -11.99 16.02
C PRO A 61 7.50 -12.75 17.27
N GLY A 62 6.99 -13.98 17.40
CA GLY A 62 7.41 -14.95 18.42
C GLY A 62 7.03 -14.56 19.84
N LEU A 63 5.84 -13.99 20.02
CA LEU A 63 5.32 -13.57 21.32
C LEU A 63 3.86 -14.01 21.46
N GLY A 64 3.62 -15.04 22.29
CA GLY A 64 2.29 -15.63 22.48
C GLY A 64 1.70 -16.15 21.17
N ASP A 65 0.38 -16.06 21.05
CA ASP A 65 -0.40 -16.44 19.85
C ASP A 65 -0.51 -15.27 18.84
N GLY A 66 0.33 -14.25 19.03
CA GLY A 66 0.38 -13.03 18.22
C GLY A 66 0.53 -11.80 19.10
N ALA A 67 1.25 -10.81 18.60
CA ALA A 67 1.47 -9.55 19.30
C ALA A 67 1.45 -8.35 18.34
N VAL A 68 0.93 -7.23 18.84
CA VAL A 68 0.88 -5.93 18.15
C VAL A 68 1.43 -4.85 19.05
N ARG A 69 2.24 -3.97 18.47
CA ARG A 69 2.73 -2.74 19.09
C ARG A 69 2.13 -1.55 18.35
N ILE A 70 1.71 -0.53 19.10
CA ILE A 70 1.24 0.75 18.57
C ILE A 70 2.05 1.84 19.24
N ASP A 71 2.65 2.69 18.41
CA ASP A 71 3.45 3.84 18.84
C ASP A 71 2.58 5.10 18.70
N SER A 72 1.75 5.39 19.71
CA SER A 72 0.70 6.43 19.65
C SER A 72 1.24 7.86 19.77
N SER A 73 2.42 8.04 20.35
CA SER A 73 3.10 9.34 20.46
C SER A 73 4.61 9.12 20.62
N PRO A 74 5.46 10.14 20.43
CA PRO A 74 6.90 10.01 20.70
C PRO A 74 7.23 9.68 22.16
N THR A 75 6.25 9.74 23.07
CA THR A 75 6.41 9.46 24.50
C THR A 75 5.64 8.24 24.99
N LEU A 76 4.91 7.53 24.11
CA LEU A 76 4.06 6.41 24.49
C LEU A 76 4.07 5.30 23.44
N SER A 77 4.44 4.09 23.88
CA SER A 77 4.35 2.87 23.10
C SER A 77 3.62 1.79 23.88
N ARG A 78 2.74 1.05 23.20
CA ARG A 78 1.93 -0.01 23.78
C ARG A 78 2.08 -1.28 22.97
N LEU A 79 2.24 -2.43 23.62
CA LEU A 79 2.26 -3.73 23.00
C LEU A 79 1.26 -4.67 23.67
N THR A 80 0.35 -5.23 22.89
CA THR A 80 -0.60 -6.26 23.33
C THR A 80 -0.25 -7.60 22.68
N PHE A 81 -0.10 -8.65 23.48
CA PHE A 81 0.03 -10.02 23.00
C PHE A 81 -1.12 -10.89 23.51
N MET A 82 -1.50 -11.87 22.70
CA MET A 82 -2.51 -12.86 23.04
C MET A 82 -1.84 -14.12 23.58
N HIS A 83 -2.39 -14.71 24.63
CA HIS A 83 -2.03 -16.04 25.07
C HIS A 83 -3.29 -16.81 25.44
N ARG A 84 -3.59 -17.87 24.67
CA ARG A 84 -4.85 -18.59 24.67
C ARG A 84 -6.01 -17.65 24.34
N ASP A 85 -6.77 -17.24 25.35
CA ASP A 85 -7.89 -16.31 25.22
C ASP A 85 -7.72 -15.07 26.13
N ALA A 86 -6.52 -14.85 26.67
CA ALA A 86 -6.19 -13.67 27.45
C ALA A 86 -5.33 -12.70 26.65
N PHE A 87 -5.54 -11.40 26.87
CA PHE A 87 -4.68 -10.34 26.34
C PHE A 87 -3.80 -9.80 27.45
N VAL A 88 -2.52 -9.67 27.16
CA VAL A 88 -1.57 -8.98 28.01
C VAL A 88 -1.09 -7.75 27.28
N THR A 89 -1.36 -6.58 27.85
CA THR A 89 -0.97 -5.28 27.30
C THR A 89 0.10 -4.66 28.18
N VAL A 90 1.25 -4.33 27.58
CA VAL A 90 2.33 -3.58 28.22
C VAL A 90 2.36 -2.19 27.59
N ILE A 91 2.28 -1.14 28.41
CA ILE A 91 2.35 0.26 28.00
C ILE A 91 3.59 0.85 28.62
N VAL A 92 4.42 1.52 27.82
CA VAL A 92 5.58 2.28 28.29
C VAL A 92 5.34 3.74 27.92
N SER A 93 5.28 4.59 28.95
CA SER A 93 5.32 6.04 28.82
C SER A 93 6.70 6.51 29.26
N SER A 94 7.41 7.25 28.41
CA SER A 94 8.64 7.95 28.80
C SER A 94 8.85 9.20 27.97
N THR A 95 9.30 10.26 28.63
CA THR A 95 9.71 11.52 27.97
C THR A 95 11.21 11.56 27.65
N GLN A 96 11.97 10.57 28.13
CA GLN A 96 13.43 10.54 28.02
C GLN A 96 13.94 9.45 27.05
N GLN A 97 13.17 8.37 26.88
CA GLN A 97 13.55 7.23 26.06
C GLN A 97 13.25 7.49 24.57
N LYS A 98 14.28 7.49 23.71
CA LYS A 98 14.11 7.68 22.24
C LYS A 98 13.65 6.42 21.50
N GLN A 99 13.82 5.24 22.10
CA GLN A 99 13.49 3.93 21.51
C GLN A 99 12.41 3.19 22.32
N LEU A 100 11.27 3.85 22.51
CA LEU A 100 10.14 3.29 23.26
C LEU A 100 9.62 1.98 22.66
N GLY A 101 9.59 1.87 21.33
CA GLY A 101 9.08 0.68 20.64
C GLY A 101 9.90 -0.59 20.89
N GLU A 102 11.23 -0.47 20.98
CA GLU A 102 12.11 -1.59 21.35
C GLU A 102 11.98 -1.92 22.84
N SER A 103 11.89 -0.88 23.67
CA SER A 103 11.79 -1.00 25.12
C SER A 103 10.51 -1.71 25.56
N VAL A 104 9.36 -1.37 24.95
CA VAL A 104 8.09 -2.09 25.22
C VAL A 104 8.17 -3.53 24.72
N THR A 105 8.83 -3.79 23.58
CA THR A 105 8.98 -5.15 23.02
C THR A 105 9.78 -6.05 23.95
N GLN A 106 10.89 -5.55 24.51
CA GLN A 106 11.71 -6.30 25.46
C GLN A 106 10.95 -6.60 26.76
N LEU A 107 10.19 -5.63 27.27
CA LEU A 107 9.36 -5.84 28.46
C LEU A 107 8.24 -6.84 28.20
N SER A 108 7.58 -6.78 27.05
CA SER A 108 6.54 -7.72 26.70
C SER A 108 7.06 -9.15 26.54
N ARG A 109 8.28 -9.34 26.02
CA ARG A 109 8.93 -10.67 26.03
C ARG A 109 9.15 -11.18 27.45
N THR A 110 9.63 -10.31 28.35
CA THR A 110 9.82 -10.65 29.77
C THR A 110 8.50 -10.98 30.44
N ALA A 111 7.45 -10.20 30.17
CA ALA A 111 6.10 -10.43 30.69
C ALA A 111 5.52 -11.74 30.17
N ALA A 112 5.69 -12.05 28.88
CA ALA A 112 5.28 -13.31 28.28
C ALA A 112 5.97 -14.52 28.92
N THR A 113 7.29 -14.47 29.15
CA THR A 113 8.00 -15.54 29.86
C THR A 113 7.43 -15.77 31.25
N ARG A 114 7.17 -14.69 32.02
CA ARG A 114 6.60 -14.81 33.37
C ARG A 114 5.14 -15.27 33.37
N TYR A 115 4.39 -14.92 32.33
CA TYR A 115 2.99 -15.30 32.16
C TYR A 115 2.82 -16.72 31.59
N GLY A 116 3.92 -17.39 31.19
CA GLY A 116 3.89 -18.73 30.62
C GLY A 116 3.48 -18.77 29.13
N ALA A 117 3.54 -17.64 28.44
CA ALA A 117 3.28 -17.57 27.01
C ALA A 117 4.50 -18.03 26.19
N SER A 118 4.25 -18.81 25.14
CA SER A 118 5.29 -19.34 24.27
C SER A 118 6.08 -18.23 23.57
N LEU A 119 7.40 -18.41 23.52
CA LEU A 119 8.33 -17.58 22.74
C LEU A 119 8.93 -18.44 21.63
N THR A 120 8.15 -18.73 20.59
CA THR A 120 8.61 -19.55 19.47
C THR A 120 9.07 -18.66 18.33
N ALA A 121 10.34 -18.73 17.94
CA ALA A 121 10.89 -18.02 16.78
C ALA A 121 10.47 -18.64 15.43
N THR A 122 9.74 -19.75 15.45
CA THR A 122 9.43 -20.59 14.28
C THR A 122 8.12 -21.37 14.54
N LEU A 123 7.18 -21.39 13.60
CA LEU A 123 5.91 -22.10 13.73
C LEU A 123 5.97 -23.49 13.06
N PRO A 124 5.56 -24.59 13.74
CA PRO A 124 5.43 -25.93 13.16
C PRO A 124 4.04 -26.16 12.50
N PRO A 125 3.89 -27.18 11.61
CA PRO A 125 2.67 -27.41 10.84
C PRO A 125 1.75 -28.45 11.49
N SER A 126 0.42 -28.26 11.43
CA SER A 126 -0.52 -29.38 11.56
C SER A 126 -1.96 -29.09 11.11
N ALA A 127 -2.36 -29.92 10.12
CA ALA A 127 -3.62 -30.63 9.88
C ALA A 127 -4.97 -29.88 9.60
N PRO A 128 -5.72 -30.28 8.55
CA PRO A 128 -7.02 -29.71 8.19
C PRO A 128 -8.22 -30.52 8.71
N PRO A 129 -9.43 -29.92 8.76
CA PRO A 129 -10.63 -30.71 8.52
C PRO A 129 -11.72 -30.05 7.66
N SER A 130 -12.18 -30.86 6.71
CA SER A 130 -13.57 -31.16 6.28
C SER A 130 -14.56 -30.06 5.90
N MET A 131 -15.05 -30.20 4.66
CA MET A 131 -16.19 -29.52 4.03
C MET A 131 -17.55 -29.91 4.65
N SER A 132 -18.53 -28.99 4.56
CA SER A 132 -19.95 -29.31 4.35
C SER A 132 -20.71 -28.11 3.76
N ASP A 133 -21.04 -28.27 2.48
CA ASP A 133 -22.29 -28.01 1.77
C ASP A 133 -23.32 -26.92 2.17
N ARG A 134 -23.63 -26.11 1.14
CA ARG A 134 -24.96 -25.89 0.50
C ARG A 134 -25.99 -24.95 1.17
N GLY A 135 -26.47 -23.97 0.37
CA GLY A 135 -27.68 -23.19 0.65
C GLY A 135 -27.93 -22.03 -0.32
N THR A 136 -28.61 -22.32 -1.44
CA THR A 136 -29.21 -21.42 -2.43
C THR A 136 -30.25 -20.45 -1.84
N HIS A 137 -30.34 -19.21 -2.32
CA HIS A 137 -31.62 -18.51 -2.55
C HIS A 137 -31.50 -17.36 -3.57
N THR A 138 -32.53 -17.28 -4.41
CA THR A 138 -32.73 -16.51 -5.64
C THR A 138 -33.31 -15.10 -5.42
N GLU A 139 -33.00 -14.22 -6.37
CA GLU A 139 -33.58 -12.89 -6.63
C GLU A 139 -35.10 -12.88 -6.91
N THR A 140 -35.75 -11.72 -6.77
CA THR A 140 -36.63 -11.10 -7.81
C THR A 140 -36.91 -9.59 -7.51
N VAL A 141 -36.38 -8.72 -8.39
CA VAL A 141 -36.95 -7.57 -9.17
C VAL A 141 -38.26 -6.89 -8.66
N ALA A 142 -38.41 -5.54 -8.64
CA ALA A 142 -38.87 -4.66 -9.75
C ALA A 142 -38.85 -3.11 -9.44
N PRO A 143 -39.09 -2.21 -10.45
CA PRO A 143 -38.54 -0.84 -10.63
C PRO A 143 -39.47 0.34 -10.21
N PRO A 144 -39.08 1.64 -10.42
CA PRO A 144 -39.51 2.35 -11.65
C PRO A 144 -38.58 3.46 -12.22
N ALA A 145 -38.59 3.55 -13.56
CA ALA A 145 -38.74 4.67 -14.52
C ALA A 145 -38.09 6.09 -14.34
N PRO A 146 -37.82 6.81 -15.48
CA PRO A 146 -36.87 7.92 -15.61
C PRO A 146 -37.53 9.32 -15.57
N VAL A 147 -36.73 10.38 -15.37
CA VAL A 147 -37.19 11.77 -15.57
C VAL A 147 -36.19 12.59 -16.39
N THR A 148 -36.77 13.34 -17.32
CA THR A 148 -36.20 14.04 -18.47
C THR A 148 -35.80 15.49 -18.15
N LEU A 149 -34.86 16.00 -18.96
CA LEU A 149 -34.40 17.39 -19.23
C LEU A 149 -35.17 18.59 -18.64
N THR A 150 -34.39 19.58 -18.18
CA THR A 150 -34.83 21.00 -18.15
C THR A 150 -33.67 21.94 -18.50
N GLN A 151 -33.64 22.42 -19.76
CA GLN A 151 -33.17 23.76 -20.17
C GLN A 151 -34.24 24.79 -19.72
N THR A 152 -34.07 26.09 -19.48
CA THR A 152 -33.08 27.14 -19.85
C THR A 152 -33.41 28.38 -18.99
N ARG A 153 -32.44 29.29 -18.71
CA ARG A 153 -32.66 30.75 -18.83
C ARG A 153 -31.37 31.59 -18.75
N HIS A 154 -31.36 32.67 -19.52
CA HIS A 154 -30.26 33.62 -19.76
C HIS A 154 -30.37 34.93 -18.93
N ALA A 155 -29.17 35.46 -18.61
CA ALA A 155 -28.68 36.86 -18.51
C ALA A 155 -29.23 37.82 -17.43
N PRO A 156 -28.41 38.79 -16.93
CA PRO A 156 -28.05 39.97 -17.72
C PRO A 156 -26.56 40.39 -17.68
N SER A 157 -26.26 41.25 -18.65
CA SER A 157 -25.01 41.86 -19.09
C SER A 157 -24.40 42.86 -18.10
N GLY A 158 -23.08 42.76 -17.90
CA GLY A 158 -22.23 43.77 -17.28
C GLY A 158 -20.87 43.82 -17.96
N THR A 159 -20.51 44.99 -18.47
CA THR A 159 -19.29 45.29 -19.22
C THR A 159 -18.04 44.96 -18.40
N GLN A 160 -17.28 43.93 -18.80
CA GLN A 160 -15.96 43.66 -18.22
C GLN A 160 -14.89 43.70 -19.31
N LEU A 161 -13.82 44.46 -19.01
CA LEU A 161 -12.61 44.59 -19.81
C LEU A 161 -12.18 43.24 -20.41
N GLY A 162 -11.90 43.25 -21.72
CA GLY A 162 -11.53 42.06 -22.46
C GLY A 162 -10.35 41.31 -21.82
N PRO A 163 -10.32 39.97 -21.92
CA PRO A 163 -9.26 39.18 -21.33
C PRO A 163 -7.93 39.55 -22.00
N LYS A 164 -6.96 40.01 -21.21
CA LYS A 164 -5.56 40.07 -21.63
C LYS A 164 -5.20 38.68 -22.18
N LYS A 165 -4.85 38.64 -23.46
CA LYS A 165 -4.40 37.45 -24.19
C LYS A 165 -3.37 36.74 -23.33
N ALA A 166 -3.66 35.50 -22.93
CA ALA A 166 -2.78 34.68 -22.12
C ALA A 166 -1.38 34.67 -22.76
N THR A 167 -0.35 34.91 -21.94
CA THR A 167 1.06 34.77 -22.31
C THR A 167 1.23 33.45 -23.05
N SER A 168 1.60 33.51 -24.33
CA SER A 168 1.92 32.31 -25.12
C SER A 168 3.07 31.59 -24.44
N PHE A 169 2.85 30.35 -24.02
CA PHE A 169 3.88 29.56 -23.35
C PHE A 169 4.74 28.81 -24.37
N ASP A 170 6.05 28.84 -24.20
CA ASP A 170 6.98 28.05 -25.01
C ASP A 170 6.89 26.56 -24.59
N PRO A 171 6.44 25.65 -25.47
CA PRO A 171 6.31 24.23 -25.14
C PRO A 171 7.66 23.56 -24.87
N THR A 172 8.80 24.12 -25.29
CA THR A 172 10.12 23.55 -25.01
C THR A 172 10.47 23.58 -23.52
N SER A 173 9.84 24.48 -22.74
CA SER A 173 9.98 24.53 -21.27
C SER A 173 9.47 23.26 -20.57
N LEU A 174 8.66 22.45 -21.26
CA LEU A 174 8.13 21.18 -20.75
C LEU A 174 9.10 20.01 -20.93
N VAL A 175 10.19 20.17 -21.68
CA VAL A 175 11.16 19.09 -21.92
C VAL A 175 11.78 18.63 -20.61
N GLY A 176 11.73 17.32 -20.36
CA GLY A 176 12.26 16.70 -19.16
C GLY A 176 11.44 15.51 -18.66
N THR A 177 11.87 15.00 -17.51
CA THR A 177 11.21 13.89 -16.78
C THR A 177 10.46 14.45 -15.58
N TRP A 178 9.20 14.08 -15.48
CA TRP A 178 8.25 14.65 -14.53
C TRP A 178 7.52 13.53 -13.80
N HIS A 179 7.26 13.77 -12.52
CA HIS A 179 6.58 12.82 -11.64
C HIS A 179 5.37 13.49 -10.96
N THR A 180 4.29 12.73 -10.84
CA THR A 180 3.19 13.02 -9.93
C THR A 180 2.68 11.71 -9.34
N HIS A 181 2.07 11.78 -8.17
CA HIS A 181 1.30 10.68 -7.60
C HIS A 181 -0.17 11.10 -7.52
N LEU A 182 -1.07 10.12 -7.62
CA LEU A 182 -2.49 10.30 -7.33
C LEU A 182 -3.02 9.07 -6.61
N THR A 183 -4.03 9.28 -5.78
CA THR A 183 -4.70 8.20 -5.05
C THR A 183 -6.13 8.09 -5.55
N GLN A 184 -6.50 6.91 -6.05
CA GLN A 184 -7.86 6.60 -6.46
C GLN A 184 -8.43 5.50 -5.57
N GLY A 185 -9.30 5.89 -4.64
CA GLY A 185 -9.78 4.99 -3.59
C GLY A 185 -8.62 4.56 -2.69
N THR A 186 -8.34 3.26 -2.64
CA THR A 186 -7.18 2.69 -1.91
C THR A 186 -5.97 2.40 -2.81
N THR A 187 -6.07 2.68 -4.11
CA THR A 187 -4.97 2.44 -5.05
C THR A 187 -4.09 3.68 -5.16
N GLN A 188 -2.80 3.51 -4.95
CA GLN A 188 -1.80 4.51 -5.32
C GLN A 188 -1.43 4.34 -6.80
N HIS A 189 -1.34 5.46 -7.49
CA HIS A 189 -0.89 5.55 -8.87
C HIS A 189 0.30 6.51 -8.92
N ASP A 190 1.45 6.00 -9.32
CA ASP A 190 2.62 6.81 -9.60
C ASP A 190 2.74 7.01 -11.12
N LEU A 191 2.92 8.26 -11.53
CA LEU A 191 2.94 8.64 -12.95
C LEU A 191 4.27 9.29 -13.29
N LEU A 192 4.88 8.78 -14.35
CA LEU A 192 6.10 9.31 -14.94
C LEU A 192 5.80 9.84 -16.35
N LEU A 193 5.98 11.14 -16.55
CA LEU A 193 5.85 11.80 -17.84
C LEU A 193 7.22 12.22 -18.34
N ILE A 194 7.62 11.70 -19.50
CA ILE A 194 8.86 12.07 -20.17
C ILE A 194 8.50 12.84 -21.43
N ILE A 195 8.95 14.09 -21.53
CA ILE A 195 8.78 14.94 -22.71
C ILE A 195 10.17 15.14 -23.35
N GLN A 196 10.31 14.66 -24.58
CA GLN A 196 11.56 14.71 -25.34
C GLN A 196 11.74 16.06 -26.03
N PRO A 197 12.97 16.42 -26.46
CA PRO A 197 13.25 17.66 -27.18
C PRO A 197 12.43 17.85 -28.47
N ASN A 198 12.04 16.75 -29.13
CA ASN A 198 11.16 16.76 -30.29
C ASN A 198 9.66 16.93 -29.95
N LEU A 199 9.34 17.22 -28.68
CA LEU A 199 7.99 17.38 -28.16
C LEU A 199 7.10 16.13 -28.28
N THR A 200 7.69 14.96 -28.49
CA THR A 200 7.01 13.70 -28.22
C THR A 200 7.05 13.39 -26.73
N TRP A 201 6.05 12.70 -26.22
CA TRP A 201 5.98 12.34 -24.82
C TRP A 201 5.55 10.90 -24.60
N SER A 202 5.98 10.34 -23.48
CA SER A 202 5.46 9.09 -22.93
C SER A 202 4.99 9.30 -21.49
N LEU A 203 3.81 8.78 -21.17
CA LEU A 203 3.25 8.77 -19.83
C LEU A 203 3.14 7.32 -19.36
N SER A 204 3.96 6.93 -18.40
CA SER A 204 3.87 5.65 -17.72
C SER A 204 3.09 5.82 -16.42
N SER A 205 2.05 5.03 -16.23
CA SER A 205 1.23 4.98 -15.01
C SER A 205 1.39 3.62 -14.36
N MET A 206 1.94 3.61 -13.15
CA MET A 206 2.14 2.40 -12.34
C MET A 206 1.06 2.34 -11.27
N MET A 207 0.23 1.31 -11.34
CA MET A 207 -0.69 0.95 -10.27
C MET A 207 -0.09 -0.16 -9.43
N GLN A 208 -0.16 0.01 -8.12
CA GLN A 208 0.32 -0.98 -7.16
C GLN A 208 -0.85 -1.73 -6.51
N PHE A 209 -0.73 -3.06 -6.44
CA PHE A 209 -1.69 -3.96 -5.83
C PHE A 209 -0.96 -4.84 -4.81
N ASP A 210 -0.88 -4.37 -3.57
CA ASP A 210 -0.37 -5.11 -2.44
C ASP A 210 -1.46 -5.99 -1.81
N GLY A 211 -1.10 -7.20 -1.42
CA GLY A 211 -2.07 -8.14 -0.90
C GLY A 211 -1.52 -9.50 -0.52
N ILE A 212 -2.45 -10.45 -0.40
CA ILE A 212 -2.17 -11.85 -0.10
C ILE A 212 -2.57 -12.68 -1.33
N LEU A 213 -1.61 -13.43 -1.86
CA LEU A 213 -1.81 -14.39 -2.94
C LEU A 213 -2.14 -15.77 -2.38
N ASN A 214 -3.22 -16.37 -2.86
CA ASN A 214 -3.42 -17.80 -2.80
C ASN A 214 -3.16 -18.35 -4.20
N ALA A 215 -2.16 -19.20 -4.38
CA ALA A 215 -1.84 -19.81 -5.66
C ALA A 215 -1.49 -21.29 -5.47
N GLU A 216 -2.44 -22.17 -5.79
CA GLU A 216 -2.30 -23.61 -5.60
C GLU A 216 -3.09 -24.35 -6.68
N ALA A 217 -2.59 -25.52 -7.09
CA ALA A 217 -3.26 -26.42 -8.04
C ALA A 217 -3.67 -25.72 -9.38
N GLY A 218 -2.86 -24.76 -9.84
CA GLY A 218 -3.10 -24.04 -11.10
C GLY A 218 -4.14 -22.93 -11.00
N LEU A 219 -4.60 -22.58 -9.81
CA LEU A 219 -5.53 -21.48 -9.54
C LEU A 219 -4.83 -20.39 -8.73
N TRP A 220 -5.10 -19.12 -9.04
CA TRP A 220 -4.61 -18.01 -8.23
C TRP A 220 -5.72 -17.04 -7.85
N SER A 221 -5.62 -16.45 -6.67
CA SER A 221 -6.45 -15.34 -6.22
C SER A 221 -5.64 -14.38 -5.36
N LEU A 222 -5.75 -13.09 -5.65
CA LEU A 222 -5.13 -11.99 -4.93
C LEU A 222 -6.20 -11.21 -4.17
N GLU A 223 -6.08 -11.21 -2.84
CA GLU A 223 -6.89 -10.39 -1.94
C GLU A 223 -6.10 -9.14 -1.58
N ARG A 224 -6.63 -7.95 -1.88
CA ARG A 224 -5.97 -6.68 -1.50
C ARG A 224 -5.93 -6.54 0.02
N ALA A 225 -4.81 -6.02 0.52
CA ALA A 225 -4.61 -5.74 1.95
C ALA A 225 -5.69 -4.81 2.54
N ASN A 226 -6.32 -3.97 1.72
CA ASN A 226 -7.09 -2.80 2.15
C ASN A 226 -8.54 -2.71 1.64
N THR A 227 -9.17 -3.80 1.17
CA THR A 227 -10.59 -3.74 0.76
C THR A 227 -11.45 -4.84 1.42
N PHE A 228 -12.37 -4.41 2.29
CA PHE A 228 -13.39 -5.26 2.96
C PHE A 228 -14.51 -5.79 2.04
N LYS A 229 -14.44 -5.56 0.72
CA LYS A 229 -15.44 -6.04 -0.25
C LYS A 229 -14.77 -6.70 -1.45
N GLY A 230 -14.65 -8.03 -1.40
CA GLY A 230 -14.79 -9.01 -2.50
C GLY A 230 -14.19 -8.80 -3.90
N LEU A 231 -13.46 -7.71 -4.18
CA LEU A 231 -12.87 -7.41 -5.49
C LEU A 231 -11.45 -8.00 -5.56
N GLY A 232 -11.34 -9.30 -5.24
CA GLY A 232 -10.11 -10.05 -5.39
C GLY A 232 -9.85 -10.35 -6.86
N TRP A 233 -8.60 -10.23 -7.28
CA TRP A 233 -8.19 -10.63 -8.63
C TRP A 233 -8.01 -12.14 -8.63
N LYS A 234 -8.34 -12.82 -9.73
CA LYS A 234 -8.26 -14.28 -9.77
C LYS A 234 -8.09 -14.81 -11.17
N GLY A 235 -7.66 -16.05 -11.26
CA GLY A 235 -7.62 -16.79 -12.51
C GLY A 235 -6.91 -18.12 -12.38
N THR A 236 -6.36 -18.58 -13.49
CA THR A 236 -5.54 -19.79 -13.53
C THR A 236 -4.10 -19.45 -13.87
N TYR A 237 -3.17 -20.33 -13.49
CA TYR A 237 -1.80 -20.28 -13.99
C TYR A 237 -1.37 -21.67 -14.47
N ARG A 238 -0.48 -21.68 -15.46
CA ARG A 238 0.16 -22.89 -15.95
C ARG A 238 1.66 -22.67 -15.93
N LYS A 239 2.37 -23.51 -15.16
CA LYS A 239 3.82 -23.54 -15.18
C LYS A 239 4.30 -24.05 -16.55
N ALA A 240 5.24 -23.32 -17.14
CA ALA A 240 5.92 -23.77 -18.35
C ALA A 240 7.31 -24.32 -17.98
N THR A 241 8.07 -23.58 -17.18
CA THR A 241 9.41 -23.96 -16.69
C THR A 241 9.64 -23.42 -15.26
N SER A 242 10.81 -23.67 -14.67
CA SER A 242 11.22 -23.02 -13.41
C SER A 242 11.47 -21.51 -13.54
N LYS A 243 11.52 -20.99 -14.77
CA LYS A 243 11.76 -19.58 -15.08
C LYS A 243 10.60 -18.92 -15.82
N SER A 244 9.51 -19.63 -16.05
CA SER A 244 8.34 -19.08 -16.75
C SER A 244 7.04 -19.77 -16.39
N PHE A 245 5.97 -18.97 -16.33
CA PHE A 245 4.61 -19.45 -16.24
C PHE A 245 3.68 -18.53 -17.04
N THR A 246 2.46 -18.98 -17.32
CA THR A 246 1.41 -18.15 -17.89
C THR A 246 0.25 -18.02 -16.91
N SER A 247 -0.43 -16.88 -16.91
CA SER A 247 -1.65 -16.68 -16.14
C SER A 247 -2.82 -16.29 -17.04
N THR A 248 -4.03 -16.55 -16.58
CA THR A 248 -5.30 -16.09 -17.18
C THR A 248 -6.19 -15.46 -16.11
N GLY A 249 -7.40 -15.02 -16.49
CA GLY A 249 -8.37 -14.41 -15.58
C GLY A 249 -8.20 -12.90 -15.51
N SER A 250 -8.12 -12.34 -14.30
CA SER A 250 -7.95 -10.90 -14.09
C SER A 250 -6.65 -10.34 -14.70
N VAL A 251 -5.60 -11.18 -14.81
CA VAL A 251 -4.36 -10.87 -15.50
C VAL A 251 -4.00 -12.01 -16.42
N GLN A 252 -4.04 -11.74 -17.73
CA GLN A 252 -3.59 -12.66 -18.75
C GLN A 252 -2.19 -12.25 -19.22
N ALA A 253 -1.17 -13.02 -18.86
CA ALA A 253 0.21 -12.68 -19.18
C ALA A 253 1.10 -13.91 -19.28
N THR A 254 2.23 -13.73 -19.98
CA THR A 254 3.37 -14.64 -19.90
C THR A 254 4.41 -14.03 -19.00
N TRP A 255 4.88 -14.80 -18.03
CA TRP A 255 5.77 -14.36 -16.97
C TRP A 255 7.15 -14.97 -17.14
N THR A 256 8.17 -14.15 -16.93
CA THR A 256 9.57 -14.54 -16.91
C THR A 256 10.16 -14.17 -15.57
N ARG A 257 10.92 -15.09 -14.97
CA ARG A 257 11.53 -14.86 -13.66
C ARG A 257 12.64 -13.83 -13.77
N LEU A 258 12.62 -12.86 -12.86
CA LEU A 258 13.71 -11.91 -12.66
C LEU A 258 14.68 -12.47 -11.61
N SER A 259 15.96 -12.20 -11.80
CA SER A 259 16.97 -12.44 -10.76
C SER A 259 16.78 -11.45 -9.60
N ILE A 260 17.26 -11.79 -8.39
CA ILE A 260 17.03 -11.00 -7.17
C ILE A 260 17.44 -9.53 -7.33
N ASP A 261 18.54 -9.27 -8.02
CA ASP A 261 19.07 -7.90 -8.22
C ASP A 261 18.71 -7.31 -9.60
N GLN A 262 17.91 -8.04 -10.39
CA GLN A 262 17.56 -7.61 -11.74
C GLN A 262 16.39 -6.63 -11.71
N ASN A 263 16.63 -5.40 -12.16
CA ASN A 263 15.56 -4.45 -12.42
C ASN A 263 14.69 -4.90 -13.60
N PRO A 264 13.36 -4.70 -13.55
CA PRO A 264 12.47 -4.99 -14.67
C PRO A 264 12.84 -4.14 -15.89
N ALA A 265 12.91 -4.76 -17.07
CA ALA A 265 13.30 -4.07 -18.29
C ALA A 265 12.14 -3.25 -18.91
N ARG A 266 10.89 -3.59 -18.58
CA ARG A 266 9.68 -3.01 -19.15
C ARG A 266 9.09 -1.89 -18.29
N ILE A 267 9.69 -1.62 -17.13
CA ILE A 267 9.30 -0.52 -16.25
C ILE A 267 10.42 0.54 -16.27
N PRO A 268 10.11 1.82 -16.53
CA PRO A 268 11.10 2.89 -16.41
C PRO A 268 11.79 2.88 -15.03
N ALA A 269 13.11 3.00 -15.01
CA ALA A 269 13.90 2.87 -13.78
C ALA A 269 13.51 3.92 -12.72
N GLU A 270 13.19 5.14 -13.13
CA GLU A 270 12.72 6.21 -12.26
C GLU A 270 11.39 5.84 -11.61
N LEU A 271 10.47 5.25 -12.38
CA LEU A 271 9.17 4.80 -11.88
C LEU A 271 9.34 3.59 -10.96
N TRP A 272 10.25 2.68 -11.30
CA TRP A 272 10.61 1.54 -10.45
C TRP A 272 11.17 1.99 -9.09
N LYS A 273 12.02 3.03 -9.05
CA LYS A 273 12.56 3.60 -7.81
C LYS A 273 11.51 4.25 -6.91
N LEU A 274 10.39 4.70 -7.49
CA LEU A 274 9.30 5.36 -6.74
C LEU A 274 8.33 4.37 -6.08
N ARG A 275 8.38 3.09 -6.47
CA ARG A 275 7.50 2.06 -5.90
C ARG A 275 7.71 1.92 -4.39
N GLN A 276 6.66 1.55 -3.69
CA GLN A 276 6.79 1.08 -2.31
C GLN A 276 7.02 -0.43 -2.34
N ASP A 277 7.89 -0.93 -1.47
CA ASP A 277 8.01 -2.38 -1.31
C ASP A 277 6.73 -2.93 -0.65
N ALA A 278 6.33 -4.13 -1.07
CA ALA A 278 5.20 -4.85 -0.48
C ALA A 278 5.30 -4.83 1.04
N THR A 279 4.39 -4.12 1.70
CA THR A 279 4.26 -4.15 3.16
C THR A 279 4.11 -5.61 3.55
N SER A 280 5.00 -6.11 4.42
CA SER A 280 4.94 -7.50 4.86
C SER A 280 3.64 -7.70 5.63
N ILE A 281 2.59 -8.18 4.97
CA ILE A 281 1.32 -8.51 5.62
C ILE A 281 1.60 -9.76 6.46
N PRO A 282 1.49 -9.69 7.79
CA PRO A 282 1.66 -10.84 8.65
C PRO A 282 0.41 -11.71 8.55
N VAL A 283 0.51 -12.71 7.69
CA VAL A 283 -0.58 -13.59 7.28
C VAL A 283 -0.98 -14.51 8.44
N PHE A 284 -2.19 -14.30 8.99
CA PHE A 284 -3.02 -15.35 9.60
C PHE A 284 -4.17 -15.72 8.66
N GLN A 285 -3.88 -15.88 7.37
CA GLN A 285 -4.78 -16.51 6.42
C GLN A 285 -4.10 -17.77 5.89
N LEU A 286 -4.81 -18.90 5.91
CA LEU A 286 -4.38 -20.19 5.35
C LEU A 286 -4.35 -20.12 3.80
N LYS A 287 -3.55 -19.23 3.23
CA LYS A 287 -3.34 -19.13 1.78
C LYS A 287 -2.04 -19.83 1.44
N THR A 288 -2.10 -20.75 0.50
CA THR A 288 -0.95 -21.51 0.01
C THR A 288 -0.41 -20.82 -1.23
N VAL A 289 0.91 -20.80 -1.39
CA VAL A 289 1.54 -20.41 -2.65
C VAL A 289 2.47 -21.54 -3.06
N ASP A 290 2.29 -22.04 -4.28
CA ASP A 290 3.22 -22.95 -4.93
C ASP A 290 4.63 -22.36 -4.87
N SER A 291 5.56 -23.08 -4.25
CA SER A 291 6.94 -22.62 -4.04
C SER A 291 7.65 -22.18 -5.34
N ASP A 292 7.25 -22.75 -6.47
CA ASP A 292 7.75 -22.40 -7.80
C ASP A 292 7.34 -21.00 -8.28
N LEU A 293 6.25 -20.44 -7.75
CA LEU A 293 5.80 -19.08 -8.06
C LEU A 293 6.47 -18.03 -7.18
N VAL A 294 7.17 -18.43 -6.12
CA VAL A 294 7.88 -17.50 -5.24
C VAL A 294 9.04 -16.84 -5.98
N GLY A 295 9.08 -15.51 -5.90
CA GLY A 295 10.11 -14.70 -6.54
C GLY A 295 9.53 -13.46 -7.20
N GLN A 296 10.36 -12.81 -8.01
CA GLN A 296 9.98 -11.66 -8.80
C GLN A 296 9.82 -12.07 -10.25
N TRP A 297 8.73 -11.62 -10.86
CA TRP A 297 8.35 -11.98 -12.22
C TRP A 297 8.06 -10.72 -13.01
N GLU A 298 8.47 -10.71 -14.28
CA GLU A 298 8.09 -9.68 -15.24
C GLU A 298 7.23 -10.31 -16.34
N GLY A 299 6.19 -9.60 -16.77
CA GLY A 299 5.30 -10.06 -17.81
C GLY A 299 4.75 -8.95 -18.67
N SER A 300 4.13 -9.34 -19.78
CA SER A 300 3.35 -8.45 -20.63
C SER A 300 2.10 -9.18 -21.09
N GLY A 301 0.98 -8.46 -21.18
CA GLY A 301 -0.29 -9.06 -21.51
C GLY A 301 -1.45 -8.10 -21.31
N THR A 302 -2.59 -8.61 -20.83
CA THR A 302 -3.83 -7.85 -20.70
C THR A 302 -4.47 -8.00 -19.31
N TYR A 303 -5.19 -6.96 -18.91
CA TYR A 303 -6.10 -6.93 -17.76
C TYR A 303 -7.36 -6.14 -18.14
N ALA A 304 -8.26 -5.92 -17.20
CA ALA A 304 -9.51 -5.19 -17.44
C ALA A 304 -9.31 -3.78 -18.07
N GLY A 305 -8.18 -3.11 -17.80
CA GLY A 305 -7.86 -1.81 -18.38
C GLY A 305 -7.05 -1.85 -19.68
N GLY A 306 -6.92 -3.03 -20.32
CA GLY A 306 -6.24 -3.19 -21.61
C GLY A 306 -4.85 -3.83 -21.51
N SER A 307 -3.99 -3.55 -22.50
CA SER A 307 -2.63 -4.10 -22.54
C SER A 307 -1.69 -3.36 -21.60
N ALA A 308 -0.91 -4.11 -20.82
CA ALA A 308 0.02 -3.57 -19.83
C ALA A 308 1.31 -4.39 -19.74
N SER A 309 2.32 -3.78 -19.11
CA SER A 309 3.47 -4.50 -18.57
C SER A 309 3.25 -4.74 -17.09
N PHE A 310 3.74 -5.87 -16.59
CA PHE A 310 3.49 -6.31 -15.22
C PHE A 310 4.80 -6.67 -14.53
N VAL A 311 4.87 -6.39 -13.24
CA VAL A 311 5.84 -7.01 -12.34
C VAL A 311 5.11 -7.58 -11.14
N TRP A 312 5.40 -8.83 -10.81
CA TRP A 312 4.74 -9.52 -9.71
C TRP A 312 5.79 -10.06 -8.75
N LEU A 313 5.82 -9.50 -7.54
CA LEU A 313 6.64 -9.98 -6.43
C LEU A 313 5.78 -10.90 -5.57
N ILE A 314 6.18 -12.15 -5.42
CA ILE A 314 5.46 -13.16 -4.63
C ILE A 314 6.42 -13.67 -3.56
N LYS A 315 6.11 -13.43 -2.29
CA LYS A 315 6.92 -13.87 -1.14
C LYS A 315 6.49 -15.28 -0.68
N PRO A 316 7.37 -16.05 -0.02
CA PRO A 316 7.00 -17.35 0.57
C PRO A 316 5.82 -17.25 1.55
N SER A 317 5.64 -16.10 2.20
CA SER A 317 4.57 -15.84 3.17
C SER A 317 3.22 -15.53 2.53
N ALA A 318 3.02 -15.79 1.24
CA ALA A 318 1.87 -15.38 0.43
C ALA A 318 1.70 -13.84 0.25
N ALA A 319 2.48 -13.02 0.96
CA ALA A 319 2.50 -11.59 0.73
C ALA A 319 2.98 -11.29 -0.69
N THR A 320 2.29 -10.39 -1.37
CA THR A 320 2.56 -10.13 -2.77
C THR A 320 2.35 -8.67 -3.13
N ASP A 321 3.02 -8.26 -4.20
CA ASP A 321 2.84 -6.97 -4.83
C ASP A 321 2.80 -7.14 -6.34
N LEU A 322 1.66 -6.77 -6.92
CA LEU A 322 1.44 -6.78 -8.36
C LEU A 322 1.43 -5.34 -8.87
N LEU A 323 2.44 -5.03 -9.68
CA LEU A 323 2.63 -3.74 -10.33
C LEU A 323 2.13 -3.82 -11.77
N ILE A 324 1.32 -2.84 -12.15
CA ILE A 324 0.72 -2.76 -13.49
C ILE A 324 1.11 -1.44 -14.10
N VAL A 325 1.86 -1.49 -15.20
CA VAL A 325 2.37 -0.32 -15.88
C VAL A 325 1.72 -0.19 -17.24
N ASN A 326 0.90 0.85 -17.37
CA ASN A 326 0.35 1.28 -18.65
C ASN A 326 1.20 2.42 -19.19
N THR A 327 1.53 2.39 -20.47
CA THR A 327 2.29 3.47 -21.11
C THR A 327 1.50 4.06 -22.27
N LEU A 328 1.20 5.36 -22.16
CA LEU A 328 0.63 6.16 -23.22
C LEU A 328 1.73 6.98 -23.91
N ARG A 329 1.49 7.34 -25.17
CA ARG A 329 2.39 8.18 -25.95
C ARG A 329 1.61 9.27 -26.65
N GLY A 330 2.30 10.35 -26.99
CA GLY A 330 1.69 11.48 -27.66
C GLY A 330 2.69 12.54 -28.10
N THR A 331 2.15 13.68 -28.47
CA THR A 331 2.87 14.88 -28.88
C THR A 331 2.38 16.08 -28.07
N VAL A 332 3.24 17.07 -27.85
CA VAL A 332 2.83 18.36 -27.33
C VAL A 332 2.36 19.23 -28.50
N HIS A 333 1.16 19.78 -28.40
CA HIS A 333 0.65 20.77 -29.35
C HIS A 333 0.28 22.05 -28.61
N THR A 334 0.40 23.19 -29.27
CA THR A 334 -0.07 24.45 -28.73
C THR A 334 -1.41 24.80 -29.35
N LYS A 335 -2.42 25.07 -28.53
CA LYS A 335 -3.72 25.58 -28.96
C LYS A 335 -4.04 26.83 -28.16
N ASP A 336 -4.36 27.93 -28.85
CA ASP A 336 -4.68 29.23 -28.23
C ASP A 336 -3.57 29.73 -27.25
N GLY A 337 -2.31 29.42 -27.57
CA GLY A 337 -1.14 29.77 -26.73
C GLY A 337 -0.90 28.84 -25.54
N ILE A 338 -1.74 27.81 -25.37
CA ILE A 338 -1.69 26.84 -24.27
C ILE A 338 -1.14 25.50 -24.77
N PRO A 339 -0.03 25.00 -24.19
CA PRO A 339 0.47 23.65 -24.47
C PRO A 339 -0.52 22.57 -24.02
N GLN A 340 -0.69 21.55 -24.85
CA GLN A 340 -1.57 20.41 -24.64
C GLN A 340 -0.82 19.11 -24.91
N LEU A 341 -0.93 18.18 -23.97
CA LEU A 341 -0.50 16.80 -24.15
C LEU A 341 -1.57 16.07 -24.97
N GLN A 342 -1.25 15.79 -26.23
CA GLN A 342 -2.12 15.10 -27.18
C GLN A 342 -1.75 13.62 -27.27
N PRO A 343 -2.58 12.70 -26.76
CA PRO A 343 -2.31 11.27 -26.95
C PRO A 343 -2.41 10.88 -28.43
N VAL A 344 -1.60 9.90 -28.86
CA VAL A 344 -1.71 9.29 -30.20
C VAL A 344 -3.06 8.59 -30.35
N GLN A 345 -3.53 7.93 -29.29
CA GLN A 345 -4.79 7.20 -29.28
C GLN A 345 -5.95 8.17 -29.07
N LYS A 346 -6.79 8.37 -30.09
CA LYS A 346 -7.90 9.35 -30.10
C LYS A 346 -8.92 9.20 -28.96
N GLN A 347 -9.05 8.01 -28.37
CA GLN A 347 -9.97 7.77 -27.25
C GLN A 347 -9.48 8.38 -25.93
N HIS A 348 -8.18 8.64 -25.80
CA HIS A 348 -7.63 9.28 -24.60
C HIS A 348 -7.81 10.79 -24.66
N GLN A 349 -8.24 11.37 -23.54
CA GLN A 349 -8.47 12.80 -23.44
C GLN A 349 -7.16 13.59 -23.52
N ARG A 350 -7.25 14.75 -24.16
CA ARG A 350 -6.17 15.74 -24.19
C ARG A 350 -6.08 16.40 -22.83
N VAL A 351 -4.87 16.72 -22.41
CA VAL A 351 -4.66 17.39 -21.13
C VAL A 351 -3.94 18.72 -21.38
N SER A 352 -4.47 19.82 -20.86
CA SER A 352 -3.92 21.16 -21.05
C SER A 352 -2.98 21.52 -19.91
N VAL A 353 -1.84 22.16 -20.20
CA VAL A 353 -0.97 22.76 -19.20
C VAL A 353 -1.57 24.10 -18.78
N ILE A 354 -2.07 24.19 -17.55
CA ILE A 354 -2.83 25.36 -17.07
C ILE A 354 -2.00 26.30 -16.19
N ALA A 355 -0.85 25.84 -15.68
CA ALA A 355 0.05 26.66 -14.86
C ALA A 355 1.47 26.11 -14.87
N PHE A 356 2.46 27.01 -14.77
CA PHE A 356 3.85 26.70 -14.48
C PHE A 356 4.22 27.20 -13.09
N HIS A 357 5.19 26.56 -12.47
CA HIS A 357 5.79 26.96 -11.20
C HIS A 357 7.27 26.55 -11.17
N ASP A 358 8.07 27.12 -10.27
CA ASP A 358 9.55 27.04 -10.26
C ASP A 358 10.16 25.65 -10.51
N ARG A 359 9.44 24.57 -10.15
CA ARG A 359 9.90 23.17 -10.33
C ARG A 359 8.92 22.24 -11.05
N GLY A 360 8.01 22.80 -11.85
CA GLY A 360 7.14 22.01 -12.72
C GLY A 360 5.89 22.73 -13.20
N PHE A 361 4.82 21.97 -13.41
CA PHE A 361 3.60 22.49 -14.03
C PHE A 361 2.37 21.73 -13.56
N THR A 362 1.19 22.30 -13.82
CA THR A 362 -0.10 21.67 -13.57
C THR A 362 -0.82 21.40 -14.87
N THR A 363 -1.37 20.19 -15.01
CA THR A 363 -2.20 19.81 -16.15
C THR A 363 -3.65 19.60 -15.75
N ALA A 364 -4.59 19.90 -16.64
CA ALA A 364 -6.02 19.66 -16.45
C ALA A 364 -6.68 19.01 -17.68
N ASP A 365 -7.55 18.03 -17.43
CA ASP A 365 -8.41 17.38 -18.44
C ASP A 365 -9.88 17.86 -18.37
N GLY A 366 -10.15 18.86 -17.51
CA GLY A 366 -11.49 19.38 -17.23
C GLY A 366 -12.20 18.70 -16.06
N LYS A 367 -11.65 17.60 -15.52
CA LYS A 367 -12.17 16.90 -14.33
C LYS A 367 -11.14 16.84 -13.19
N THR A 368 -9.88 16.67 -13.55
CA THR A 368 -8.78 16.46 -12.61
C THR A 368 -7.64 17.40 -12.92
N ASN A 369 -6.97 17.87 -11.86
CA ASN A 369 -5.75 18.66 -11.95
C ASN A 369 -4.60 17.82 -11.39
N LEU A 370 -3.53 17.66 -12.17
CA LEU A 370 -2.33 16.93 -11.76
C LEU A 370 -1.15 17.89 -11.67
N ARG A 371 -0.44 17.84 -10.54
CA ARG A 371 0.72 18.67 -10.27
C ARG A 371 2.01 17.89 -10.51
N TRP A 372 2.74 18.27 -11.53
CA TRP A 372 3.97 17.62 -11.97
C TRP A 372 5.19 18.26 -11.32
N THR A 373 6.07 17.43 -10.81
CA THR A 373 7.35 17.85 -10.23
C THR A 373 8.49 17.24 -11.05
N LYS A 374 9.53 18.05 -11.35
CA LYS A 374 10.68 17.55 -12.10
C LYS A 374 11.40 16.46 -11.32
N VAL A 375 11.65 15.31 -11.94
CA VAL A 375 12.51 14.27 -11.37
C VAL A 375 13.94 14.79 -11.44
N ARG A 376 14.62 14.84 -10.29
CA ARG A 376 16.05 15.18 -10.27
C ARG A 376 16.82 13.95 -10.72
N SER A 377 17.64 14.09 -11.75
CA SER A 377 18.75 13.18 -11.96
C SER A 377 19.63 13.27 -10.72
N GLU A 378 19.95 12.15 -10.07
CA GLU A 378 21.11 12.13 -9.17
C GLU A 378 22.31 12.60 -10.01
N PRO A 379 23.18 13.48 -9.48
CA PRO A 379 24.41 13.79 -10.17
C PRO A 379 25.14 12.47 -10.33
N THR A 380 25.33 12.03 -11.58
CA THR A 380 26.33 11.02 -11.88
C THR A 380 27.62 11.62 -11.33
N GLU A 381 28.17 11.05 -10.26
CA GLU A 381 29.54 11.36 -9.88
C GLU A 381 30.37 11.10 -11.14
N ASP A 382 30.89 12.17 -11.71
CA ASP A 382 31.98 12.10 -12.65
C ASP A 382 33.05 11.24 -11.98
N ARG A 383 33.16 9.99 -12.43
CA ARG A 383 34.39 9.22 -12.30
C ARG A 383 35.44 9.92 -13.16
N GLN A 384 35.96 11.01 -12.61
CA GLN A 384 37.30 11.50 -12.89
C GLN A 384 38.13 11.22 -11.65
N LEU A 385 38.87 10.11 -11.70
CA LEU A 385 40.33 10.05 -11.54
C LEU A 385 40.79 8.59 -11.62
#